data_AF-A0A1B6CAX9-F1
#
_entry.id   AF-A0A1B6CAX9-F1
#
_cell.length_a   1.000
_cell.length_b   1.000
_cell.length_c   1.000
_cell.angle_alpha   90.00
_cell.angle_beta   90.00
_cell.angle_gamma   90.00
#
_symmetry.space_group_name_H-M   'P 1'
#
loop_
_entity.id
_entity.type
_entity.pdbx_description
1 polymer ?
#
loop_
_entity_poly.entity_id
_entity_poly.type
_entity_poly.pdbx_seq_one_letter_code
_entity_poly.pdbx_strand_id
1 'polypeptide(L)'
;VMMYACTAWWTNCSSSNRRKLEVIQNKALRSISRQPWFVSNKTIRNSLGVPSLGEFARKISKTFYKKAMVSGSVLIRNLTLPPSGLDYRKHPIVILTDPP
;
A
#
# COMPACT_ATOMS: atom_id res chain seq x y z
N VAL A 1 11.58 7.13 4.75
CA VAL A 1 10.67 7.76 5.74
C VAL A 1 9.19 7.65 5.34
N MET A 2 8.76 8.05 4.13
CA MET A 2 7.33 8.00 3.71
C MET A 2 6.65 6.60 3.81
N MET A 3 7.41 5.53 3.55
CA MET A 3 6.88 4.16 3.52
C MET A 3 6.56 3.58 4.90
N TYR A 4 7.16 4.12 5.98
CA TYR A 4 6.95 3.61 7.33
C TYR A 4 5.49 3.85 7.79
N ALA A 5 4.98 5.05 7.55
CA ALA A 5 3.61 5.42 7.88
C ALA A 5 2.57 5.00 6.82
N CYS A 6 2.98 4.19 5.83
CA CYS A 6 2.14 3.81 4.69
C CYS A 6 0.81 3.18 5.11
N THR A 7 0.81 2.39 6.19
CA THR A 7 -0.41 1.75 6.72
C THR A 7 -1.49 2.75 7.15
N ALA A 8 -1.10 3.94 7.60
CA ALA A 8 -2.01 4.97 8.11
C ALA A 8 -2.51 5.91 7.00
N TRP A 9 -1.62 6.39 6.13
CA TRP A 9 -2.01 7.36 5.10
C TRP A 9 -2.53 6.71 3.83
N TRP A 10 -2.13 5.48 3.48
CA TRP A 10 -2.49 4.87 2.19
C TRP A 10 -3.99 4.82 1.99
N THR A 11 -4.73 4.34 2.99
CA THR A 11 -6.19 4.17 2.94
C THR A 11 -6.94 5.50 2.93
N ASN A 12 -6.40 6.52 3.60
CA ASN A 12 -6.98 7.86 3.66
C ASN A 12 -6.62 8.74 2.44
N CYS A 13 -5.62 8.35 1.66
CA CYS A 13 -5.18 9.11 0.50
C CYS A 13 -6.11 8.90 -0.71
N SER A 14 -6.42 9.98 -1.43
CA SER A 14 -7.20 9.92 -2.67
C SER A 14 -6.49 9.09 -3.76
N SER A 15 -7.27 8.42 -4.60
CA SER A 15 -6.77 7.62 -5.74
C SER A 15 -5.86 8.43 -6.67
N SER A 16 -6.14 9.72 -6.87
CA SER A 16 -5.33 10.61 -7.70
C SER A 16 -3.92 10.82 -7.12
N ASN A 17 -3.82 11.00 -5.81
CA ASN A 17 -2.55 11.18 -5.11
C ASN A 17 -1.75 9.87 -5.07
N ARG A 18 -2.42 8.72 -4.88
CA ARG A 18 -1.77 7.40 -4.99
C ARG A 18 -1.15 7.20 -6.38
N ARG A 19 -1.88 7.57 -7.45
CA ARG A 19 -1.37 7.51 -8.82
C ARG A 19 -0.14 8.40 -9.04
N LYS A 20 -0.12 9.62 -8.47
CA LYS A 20 1.05 10.51 -8.54
C LYS A 20 2.28 9.86 -7.88
N LEU A 21 2.10 9.21 -6.73
CA LEU A 21 3.19 8.51 -6.05
C LEU A 21 3.72 7.32 -6.87
N GLU A 22 2.83 6.56 -7.50
CA GLU A 22 3.23 5.48 -8.42
C GLU A 22 4.01 6.01 -9.64
N VAL A 23 3.62 7.17 -10.18
CA VAL A 23 4.38 7.83 -11.27
C VAL A 23 5.79 8.20 -10.80
N ILE A 24 5.92 8.76 -9.60
CA ILE A 24 7.24 9.10 -9.02
C ILE A 24 8.10 7.84 -8.85
N GLN A 25 7.54 6.74 -8.32
CA GLN A 25 8.25 5.46 -8.20
C GLN A 25 8.71 4.97 -9.58
N ASN A 26 7.83 4.96 -10.58
CA ASN A 26 8.16 4.49 -11.93
C ASN A 26 9.25 5.35 -12.59
N LYS A 27 9.24 6.67 -12.38
CA LYS A 27 10.30 7.56 -12.86
C LYS A 27 11.64 7.27 -12.21
N ALA A 28 11.66 7.06 -10.89
CA ALA A 28 12.87 6.70 -10.16
C ALA A 28 13.45 5.36 -10.63
N LEU A 29 12.60 4.34 -10.79
CA LEU A 29 13.02 3.02 -11.29
C LEU A 29 13.63 3.11 -12.69
N ARG A 30 13.00 3.88 -13.60
CA ARG A 30 13.55 4.13 -14.94
C ARG A 30 14.91 4.82 -14.90
N SER A 31 15.06 5.83 -14.04
CA SER A 31 16.31 6.57 -13.91
C SER A 31 17.45 5.67 -13.41
N ILE A 32 17.19 4.85 -12.39
CA ILE A 32 18.16 3.91 -11.82
C ILE A 32 18.57 2.84 -12.85
N SER A 33 17.60 2.27 -13.55
CA SER A 33 17.82 1.18 -14.50
C SER A 33 18.25 1.64 -15.91
N ARG A 34 18.31 2.97 -16.13
CA ARG A 34 18.61 3.62 -17.42
C ARG A 34 17.82 3.04 -18.60
N GLN A 35 16.55 2.71 -18.36
CA GLN A 35 15.72 2.03 -19.35
C GLN A 35 15.10 3.03 -20.34
N PRO A 36 15.03 2.68 -21.64
CA PRO A 36 14.44 3.54 -22.65
C PRO A 36 12.91 3.60 -22.51
N TRP A 37 12.31 4.63 -23.14
CA TRP A 37 10.90 4.97 -22.98
C TRP A 37 9.94 3.86 -23.46
N PHE A 38 10.35 3.07 -24.45
CA PHE A 38 9.55 1.99 -25.03
C PHE A 38 9.44 0.76 -24.13
N VAL A 39 10.27 0.64 -23.08
CA VAL A 39 10.18 -0.46 -22.13
C VAL A 39 9.05 -0.19 -21.16
N SER A 40 8.12 -1.15 -21.06
CA SER A 40 6.99 -1.07 -20.14
C SER A 40 7.44 -0.99 -18.68
N ASN A 41 6.75 -0.17 -17.89
CA ASN A 41 6.96 -0.09 -16.44
C ASN A 41 6.86 -1.46 -15.75
N LYS A 42 6.01 -2.36 -16.26
CA LYS A 42 5.85 -3.71 -15.71
C LYS A 42 7.13 -4.54 -15.92
N THR A 43 7.73 -4.45 -17.11
CA THR A 43 8.98 -5.14 -17.45
C THR A 43 10.13 -4.65 -16.58
N ILE A 44 10.26 -3.33 -16.40
CA ILE A 44 11.30 -2.72 -15.53
C ILE A 44 11.13 -3.18 -14.08
N ARG A 45 9.89 -3.17 -13.56
CA ARG A 45 9.63 -3.64 -12.20
C ARG A 45 9.96 -5.12 -12.03
N ASN A 46 9.58 -5.95 -12.99
CA ASN A 46 9.87 -7.37 -12.95
C ASN A 46 11.37 -7.66 -13.04
N SER A 47 12.12 -6.96 -13.89
CA SER A 47 13.57 -7.15 -14.01
C SER A 47 14.33 -6.71 -12.74
N LEU A 48 13.82 -5.70 -12.02
CA LEU A 48 14.37 -5.26 -10.74
C LEU A 48 13.80 -6.04 -9.53
N GLY A 49 12.79 -6.89 -9.72
CA GLY A 49 12.09 -7.59 -8.64
C GLY A 49 11.32 -6.67 -7.67
N VAL A 50 10.93 -5.47 -8.12
CA VAL A 50 10.29 -4.45 -7.26
C VAL A 50 8.76 -4.50 -7.41
N PRO A 51 8.00 -4.67 -6.31
CA PRO A 51 6.53 -4.64 -6.36
C PRO A 51 6.00 -3.23 -6.67
N SER A 52 4.75 -3.15 -7.13
CA SER A 52 4.09 -1.84 -7.25
C SER A 52 3.94 -1.18 -5.87
N LEU A 53 3.85 0.15 -5.83
CA LEU A 53 3.62 0.88 -4.57
C LEU A 53 2.37 0.37 -3.84
N GLY A 54 1.28 0.11 -4.57
CA GLY A 54 0.06 -0.45 -4.00
C GLY A 54 0.22 -1.86 -3.43
N GLU A 55 0.96 -2.73 -4.11
CA GLU A 55 1.26 -4.07 -3.60
C GLU A 55 2.12 -4.02 -2.34
N PHE A 56 3.11 -3.14 -2.33
CA PHE A 56 3.99 -2.92 -1.19
C PHE A 56 3.22 -2.37 0.01
N ALA A 57 2.42 -1.32 -0.19
CA ALA A 57 1.52 -0.77 0.81
C ALA A 57 0.60 -1.86 1.38
N ARG A 58 0.02 -2.68 0.51
CA ARG A 58 -0.83 -3.79 0.90
C ARG A 58 -0.10 -4.82 1.76
N LYS A 59 1.12 -5.20 1.38
CA LYS A 59 1.95 -6.16 2.13
C LYS A 59 2.28 -5.65 3.53
N ILE A 60 2.71 -4.40 3.65
CA ILE A 60 3.02 -3.79 4.94
C ILE A 60 1.76 -3.72 5.80
N SER A 61 0.65 -3.21 5.26
CA SER A 61 -0.59 -3.09 6.03
C SER A 61 -1.10 -4.43 6.51
N LYS A 62 -1.10 -5.48 5.67
CA LYS A 62 -1.46 -6.84 6.10
C LYS A 62 -0.59 -7.33 7.25
N THR A 63 0.71 -7.07 7.20
CA THR A 63 1.65 -7.47 8.26
C THR A 63 1.38 -6.70 9.56
N PHE A 64 1.11 -5.41 9.46
CA PHE A 64 0.75 -4.56 10.59
C PHE A 64 -0.54 -5.02 11.27
N TYR A 65 -1.63 -5.21 10.52
CA TYR A 65 -2.91 -5.65 11.07
C TYR A 65 -2.82 -7.03 11.70
N LYS A 66 -2.09 -7.98 11.10
CA LYS A 66 -1.82 -9.30 11.70
C LYS A 66 -1.14 -9.17 13.06
N LYS A 67 -0.11 -8.32 13.16
CA LYS A 67 0.60 -8.09 14.43
C LYS A 67 -0.29 -7.40 15.46
N ALA A 68 -1.07 -6.42 15.03
CA ALA A 68 -1.99 -5.68 15.89
C ALA A 68 -3.09 -6.59 16.48
N MET A 69 -3.62 -7.53 15.70
CA MET A 69 -4.57 -8.54 16.19
C MET A 69 -3.98 -9.49 17.24
N VAL A 70 -2.70 -9.87 17.08
CA VAL A 70 -2.02 -10.79 18.02
C VAL A 70 -1.59 -10.06 19.31
N SER A 71 -1.37 -8.75 19.25
CA SER A 71 -0.86 -7.96 20.37
C SER A 71 -1.67 -8.14 21.65
N GLY A 72 -1.02 -8.16 22.82
CA GLY A 72 -1.68 -8.42 24.11
C GLY A 72 -2.59 -7.29 24.62
N SER A 73 -2.60 -6.13 23.97
CA SER A 73 -3.39 -4.97 24.40
C SER A 73 -4.77 -4.95 23.74
N VAL A 74 -5.80 -4.90 24.58
CA VAL A 74 -7.21 -4.89 24.16
C VAL A 74 -7.53 -3.68 23.29
N LEU A 75 -6.94 -2.52 23.58
CA LEU A 75 -7.15 -1.27 22.81
C LEU A 75 -6.69 -1.39 21.36
N ILE A 76 -5.53 -2.02 21.11
CA ILE A 76 -5.00 -2.19 19.76
C ILE A 76 -5.87 -3.18 18.98
N ARG A 77 -6.33 -4.26 19.63
CA ARG A 77 -7.26 -5.22 19.01
C ARG A 77 -8.57 -4.55 18.61
N ASN A 78 -9.16 -3.74 19.49
CA ASN A 78 -10.41 -3.03 19.21
C ASN A 78 -10.28 -2.06 18.04
N LEU A 79 -9.12 -1.41 17.87
CA LEU A 79 -8.86 -0.54 16.71
C LEU A 79 -8.76 -1.31 15.38
N THR A 80 -8.42 -2.60 15.42
CA THR A 80 -8.34 -3.43 14.21
C THR A 80 -9.67 -4.07 13.80
N LEU A 81 -10.66 -4.09 14.69
CA LEU A 81 -11.99 -4.61 14.37
C LEU A 81 -12.75 -3.56 13.55
N PRO A 82 -13.37 -3.95 12.41
CA PRO A 82 -14.18 -3.02 11.66
C PRO A 82 -15.36 -2.55 12.53
N PRO A 83 -15.65 -1.24 12.60
CA PRO A 83 -16.78 -0.75 13.36
C PRO A 83 -18.07 -1.32 12.74
N SER A 84 -18.97 -1.82 13.58
CA SER A 84 -20.29 -2.30 13.17
C SER A 84 -21.13 -1.11 12.68
N GLY A 85 -21.10 -0.81 11.38
CA GLY A 85 -21.84 0.29 10.76
C GLY A 85 -21.44 0.59 9.30
N LEU A 86 -22.04 1.66 8.74
CA LEU A 86 -21.86 2.16 7.36
C LEU A 86 -20.39 2.47 6.97
N ASP A 87 -19.48 2.53 7.94
CA ASP A 87 -18.04 2.76 7.75
C ASP A 87 -17.23 1.51 7.35
N TYR A 88 -17.85 0.32 7.29
CA TYR A 88 -17.19 -0.92 6.87
C TYR A 88 -16.50 -0.82 5.51
N ARG A 89 -17.15 -0.18 4.51
CA ARG A 89 -16.61 -0.05 3.14
C ARG A 89 -15.36 0.83 3.06
N LYS A 90 -15.19 1.76 4.00
CA LYS A 90 -14.03 2.65 4.07
C LYS A 90 -12.96 2.12 5.01
N HIS A 91 -13.22 0.99 5.68
CA HIS A 91 -12.31 0.46 6.67
C HIS A 91 -10.99 0.05 6.00
N PRO A 92 -9.83 0.43 6.56
CA PRO A 92 -8.54 0.19 5.95
C PRO A 92 -8.32 -1.26 5.52
N ILE A 93 -8.74 -2.21 6.35
CA ILE A 93 -8.62 -3.65 6.08
C ILE A 93 -9.40 -4.05 4.82
N VAL A 94 -10.60 -3.51 4.62
CA VAL A 94 -11.49 -3.84 3.49
C VAL A 94 -10.88 -3.32 2.18
N ILE A 95 -10.43 -2.07 2.16
CA ILE A 95 -9.73 -1.44 1.01
C ILE A 95 -8.44 -2.21 0.63
N LEU A 96 -7.81 -2.89 1.59
CA LEU A 96 -6.58 -3.66 1.41
C LEU A 96 -6.84 -5.12 0.96
N THR A 97 -8.06 -5.62 1.15
CA THR A 97 -8.49 -6.97 0.75
C THR A 97 -9.23 -6.99 -0.58
N ASP A 98 -9.84 -5.87 -1.00
CA ASP A 98 -10.56 -5.79 -2.27
C ASP A 98 -9.58 -5.94 -3.45
N PRO A 99 -9.87 -6.84 -4.41
CA PRO A 99 -9.11 -6.91 -5.66
C PRO A 99 -9.39 -5.67 -6.54
N PRO A 100 -8.43 -5.26 -7.40
CA PRO A 100 -8.61 -4.14 -8.31
C PRO A 100 -9.70 -4.39 -9.36
#